data_AF-V4L6Y0-F1
#
_entry.id   AF-V4L6Y0-F1
#
_cell.length_a   1.000
_cell.length_b   1.000
_cell.length_c   1.000
_cell.angle_alpha   90.00
_cell.angle_beta   90.00
_cell.angle_gamma   90.00
#
_symmetry.space_group_name_H-M   'P 1'
#
loop_
_entity.id
_entity.type
_entity.pdbx_description
1 polymer ?
#
loop_
_entity_poly.entity_id
_entity_poly.type
_entity_poly.pdbx_seq_one_letter_code
_entity_poly.pdbx_strand_id
1 'polypeptide(L)'
;MSYTFISPTMARCDVLLLSLLLIAAVSVVAFADREVDCVYTFYLKTGSLDGAGTDSIISANISDKAGQEIVIKNLVTWGGLMGQGYDYFENGNVDIFSGKERCLPSPVCSLSLTSDNSGHKPAWYVEYVEFTTSKVRADSTYQYFNVSQWLSTDFPPYNLTAVRKNCPVSLSEGVGPVGSDQISMNLS
;
A
#
# COMPACT_ATOMS: atom_id res chain seq x y z
N MET A 1 -10.30 14.96 73.16
CA MET A 1 -9.21 14.84 72.17
C MET A 1 -9.30 13.45 71.57
N SER A 2 -9.88 13.33 70.38
CA SER A 2 -10.09 12.05 69.69
C SER A 2 -8.99 11.92 68.63
N TYR A 3 -8.08 10.97 68.82
CA TYR A 3 -7.03 10.65 67.84
C TYR A 3 -7.54 9.54 66.92
N THR A 4 -7.71 9.84 65.65
CA THR A 4 -8.08 8.85 64.63
C THR A 4 -6.84 8.02 64.28
N PHE A 5 -6.81 6.77 64.73
CA PHE A 5 -5.71 5.84 64.44
C PHE A 5 -5.85 5.35 63.00
N ILE A 6 -5.06 5.91 62.07
CA ILE A 6 -4.98 5.41 60.70
C ILE A 6 -4.18 4.11 60.75
N SER A 7 -4.86 2.98 60.49
CA SER A 7 -4.26 1.65 60.52
C SER A 7 -3.13 1.52 59.48
N PRO A 8 -1.92 1.07 59.86
CA PRO A 8 -0.76 0.97 58.96
C PRO A 8 -0.93 -0.07 57.84
N THR A 9 -1.96 -0.93 57.91
CA THR A 9 -2.29 -1.93 56.88
C THR A 9 -2.88 -1.30 55.62
N MET A 10 -3.56 -0.15 55.74
CA MET A 10 -4.25 0.52 54.62
C MET A 10 -3.23 1.17 53.65
N ALA A 11 -2.25 1.89 54.20
CA ALA A 11 -1.20 2.55 53.42
C ALA A 11 -0.29 1.57 52.65
N ARG A 12 -0.08 0.36 53.18
CA ARG A 12 0.73 -0.67 52.51
C ARG A 12 0.02 -1.26 51.28
N CYS A 13 -1.30 -1.39 51.34
CA CYS A 13 -2.11 -1.86 50.22
C CYS A 13 -2.18 -0.80 49.11
N ASP A 14 -2.37 0.48 49.49
CA ASP A 14 -2.41 1.60 48.55
C ASP A 14 -1.08 1.78 47.79
N VAL A 15 0.06 1.64 48.47
CA VAL A 15 1.40 1.70 47.82
C VAL A 15 1.64 0.51 46.89
N LEU A 16 1.17 -0.69 47.26
CA LEU A 16 1.24 -1.87 46.39
C LEU A 16 0.34 -1.73 45.15
N LEU A 17 -0.86 -1.15 45.32
CA LEU A 17 -1.78 -0.91 44.21
C LEU A 17 -1.22 0.16 43.26
N LEU A 18 -0.69 1.27 43.80
CA LEU A 18 -0.07 2.34 43.03
C LEU A 18 1.17 1.84 42.26
N SER A 19 2.00 1.00 42.89
CA SER A 19 3.15 0.40 42.21
C SER A 19 2.73 -0.59 41.13
N LEU A 20 1.68 -1.41 41.35
CA LEU A 20 1.16 -2.30 40.31
C LEU A 20 0.59 -1.52 39.12
N LEU A 21 -0.14 -0.42 39.39
CA LEU A 21 -0.70 0.45 38.35
C LEU A 21 0.40 1.17 37.57
N LEU A 22 1.46 1.62 38.23
CA LEU A 22 2.64 2.19 37.58
C LEU A 22 3.37 1.15 36.73
N ILE A 23 3.57 -0.07 37.23
CA ILE A 23 4.21 -1.15 36.47
C ILE A 23 3.35 -1.53 35.26
N ALA A 24 2.03 -1.64 35.44
CA ALA A 24 1.11 -1.92 34.34
C ALA A 24 1.12 -0.80 33.28
N ALA A 25 1.10 0.47 33.70
CA ALA A 25 1.18 1.61 32.78
C ALA A 25 2.52 1.64 32.03
N VAL A 26 3.66 1.44 32.72
CA VAL A 26 4.99 1.38 32.08
C VAL A 26 5.09 0.19 31.14
N SER A 27 4.52 -0.96 31.52
CA SER A 27 4.47 -2.15 30.65
C SER A 27 3.65 -1.86 29.39
N VAL A 28 2.44 -1.31 29.52
CA VAL A 28 1.59 -0.94 28.38
C VAL A 28 2.29 0.06 27.44
N VAL A 29 3.03 1.03 27.98
CA VAL A 29 3.81 1.99 27.16
C VAL A 29 5.02 1.34 26.49
N ALA A 30 5.68 0.38 27.13
CA ALA A 30 6.80 -0.36 26.54
C ALA A 30 6.34 -1.36 25.45
N PHE A 31 5.12 -1.89 25.55
CA PHE A 31 4.47 -2.75 24.55
C PHE A 31 3.64 -1.97 23.52
N ALA A 32 3.52 -0.65 23.66
CA ALA A 32 3.12 0.22 22.55
C ALA A 32 4.28 0.21 21.54
N ASP A 33 4.31 -0.89 20.81
CA ASP A 33 5.33 -1.33 19.89
C ASP A 33 5.65 -0.19 18.94
N ARG A 34 6.94 0.00 18.68
CA ARG A 34 7.37 0.90 17.62
C ARG A 34 6.83 0.30 16.35
N GLU A 35 5.76 0.83 15.77
CA GLU A 35 5.35 0.44 14.42
C GLU A 35 6.59 0.57 13.54
N VAL A 36 7.12 -0.58 13.13
CA VAL A 36 8.30 -0.59 12.28
C VAL A 36 7.79 -0.17 10.92
N ASP A 37 8.15 1.04 10.48
CA ASP A 37 7.82 1.50 9.14
C ASP A 37 8.43 0.55 8.10
N CYS A 38 7.67 0.32 7.04
CA CYS A 38 8.15 -0.32 5.84
C CYS A 38 8.60 0.75 4.85
N VAL A 39 9.67 0.48 4.11
CA VAL A 39 10.08 1.31 2.97
C VAL A 39 9.47 0.70 1.73
N TYR A 40 8.72 1.50 0.99
CA TYR A 40 8.13 1.13 -0.28
C TYR A 40 8.87 1.88 -1.38
N THR A 41 9.26 1.16 -2.43
CA THR A 41 9.98 1.72 -3.57
C THR A 41 9.30 1.32 -4.86
N PHE A 42 8.97 2.31 -5.68
CA PHE A 42 8.46 2.16 -7.04
C PHE A 42 9.61 2.41 -8.01
N TYR A 43 9.77 1.54 -8.99
CA TYR A 43 10.55 1.79 -10.21
C TYR A 43 9.56 1.79 -11.36
N LEU A 44 9.24 2.98 -11.84
CA LEU A 44 8.17 3.19 -12.79
C LEU A 44 8.75 3.44 -14.17
N LYS A 45 8.36 2.63 -15.15
CA LYS A 45 8.74 2.81 -16.53
C LYS A 45 7.65 3.54 -17.31
N THR A 46 7.95 4.75 -17.76
CA THR A 46 7.21 5.38 -18.86
C THR A 46 7.62 4.68 -20.16
N GLY A 47 6.65 4.29 -20.98
CA GLY A 47 6.98 3.60 -22.24
C GLY A 47 7.67 4.52 -23.23
N SER A 48 8.22 3.95 -24.29
CA SER A 48 9.04 4.66 -25.29
C SER A 48 8.27 5.11 -26.55
N LEU A 49 6.93 5.12 -26.50
CA LEU A 49 6.09 5.57 -27.62
C LEU A 49 6.20 7.09 -27.77
N ASP A 50 6.07 7.61 -28.99
CA ASP A 50 6.10 9.06 -29.17
C ASP A 50 4.98 9.73 -28.35
N GLY A 51 5.33 10.76 -27.59
CA GLY A 51 4.41 11.44 -26.67
C GLY A 51 3.99 10.65 -25.43
N ALA A 52 4.73 9.59 -25.03
CA ALA A 52 4.38 8.79 -23.85
C ALA A 52 4.56 9.49 -22.49
N GLY A 53 5.37 10.56 -22.42
CA GLY A 53 5.65 11.28 -21.17
C GLY A 53 4.58 12.31 -20.80
N THR A 54 4.60 12.77 -19.54
CA THR A 54 3.57 13.67 -18.99
C THR A 54 4.08 14.60 -17.90
N ASP A 55 3.48 15.81 -17.82
CA ASP A 55 3.68 16.74 -16.70
C ASP A 55 2.53 16.67 -15.66
N SER A 56 1.63 15.69 -15.78
CA SER A 56 0.51 15.52 -14.85
C SER A 56 0.97 15.10 -13.45
N ILE A 57 0.13 15.36 -12.44
CA ILE A 57 0.32 14.82 -11.11
C ILE A 57 -0.14 13.36 -11.11
N ILE A 58 0.80 12.46 -10.82
CA ILE A 58 0.53 11.03 -10.73
C ILE A 58 0.36 10.63 -9.26
N SER A 59 -0.80 10.03 -8.97
CA SER A 59 -1.13 9.39 -7.70
C SER A 59 -1.07 7.87 -7.82
N ALA A 60 -0.79 7.21 -6.70
CA ALA A 60 -0.75 5.75 -6.61
C ALA A 60 -1.54 5.25 -5.41
N ASN A 61 -2.18 4.10 -5.56
CA ASN A 61 -2.75 3.35 -4.45
C ASN A 61 -2.23 1.92 -4.52
N ILE A 62 -1.64 1.42 -3.44
CA ILE A 62 -1.16 0.04 -3.32
C ILE A 62 -1.95 -0.67 -2.24
N SER A 63 -2.21 -1.96 -2.45
CA SER A 63 -2.88 -2.77 -1.46
C SER A 63 -2.40 -4.21 -1.41
N ASP A 64 -2.60 -4.81 -0.24
CA ASP A 64 -2.31 -6.22 -0.01
C ASP A 64 -3.54 -7.08 -0.29
N LYS A 65 -3.38 -8.41 -0.12
CA LYS A 65 -4.47 -9.36 -0.39
C LYS A 65 -5.69 -9.21 0.53
N ALA A 66 -5.53 -8.54 1.67
CA ALA A 66 -6.62 -8.27 2.60
C ALA A 66 -7.36 -6.96 2.24
N GLY A 67 -6.92 -6.25 1.21
CA GLY A 67 -7.48 -4.96 0.80
C GLY A 67 -7.03 -3.80 1.67
N GLN A 68 -5.97 -3.96 2.49
CA GLN A 68 -5.42 -2.82 3.22
C GLN A 68 -4.60 -1.95 2.27
N GLU A 69 -4.86 -0.64 2.30
CA GLU A 69 -4.36 0.29 1.28
C GLU A 69 -3.37 1.32 1.83
N ILE A 70 -2.46 1.78 0.98
CA ILE A 70 -1.63 2.98 1.16
C ILE A 70 -1.89 3.89 -0.03
N VAL A 71 -2.39 5.10 0.25
CA VAL A 71 -2.77 6.09 -0.75
C VAL A 71 -1.71 7.18 -0.84
N ILE A 72 -1.09 7.29 -2.02
CA ILE A 72 -0.07 8.28 -2.34
C ILE A 72 -0.67 9.29 -3.31
N LYS A 73 -0.88 10.53 -2.84
CA LYS A 73 -1.57 11.57 -3.63
C LYS A 73 -0.71 12.16 -4.76
N ASN A 74 0.61 12.14 -4.61
CA ASN A 74 1.56 12.63 -5.60
C ASN A 74 2.89 11.91 -5.38
N LEU A 75 3.27 11.05 -6.33
CA LEU A 75 4.48 10.23 -6.27
C LEU A 75 5.76 11.06 -6.11
N VAL A 76 5.88 12.16 -6.86
CA VAL A 76 7.05 13.04 -6.86
C VAL A 76 7.27 13.64 -5.47
N THR A 77 6.24 14.25 -4.89
CA THR A 77 6.35 14.88 -3.56
C THR A 77 6.42 13.87 -2.42
N TRP A 78 5.89 12.66 -2.62
CA TRP A 78 5.90 11.60 -1.61
C TRP A 78 7.30 11.01 -1.44
N GLY A 79 8.06 10.84 -2.53
CA GLY A 79 9.36 10.20 -2.43
C GLY A 79 10.21 10.20 -3.69
N GLY A 80 10.10 11.18 -4.58
CA GLY A 80 10.95 11.25 -5.78
C GLY A 80 12.45 11.19 -5.45
N LEU A 81 13.17 10.27 -6.10
CA LEU A 81 14.59 9.99 -5.81
C LEU A 81 15.55 10.33 -6.98
N MET A 82 15.09 11.05 -7.99
CA MET A 82 15.92 11.35 -9.19
C MET A 82 16.74 12.64 -9.06
N GLY A 83 16.61 13.37 -7.95
CA GLY A 83 17.34 14.60 -7.66
C GLY A 83 16.54 15.88 -7.92
N GLN A 84 17.11 17.01 -7.52
CA GLN A 84 16.45 18.31 -7.61
C GLN A 84 16.34 18.77 -9.07
N GLY A 85 15.14 19.21 -9.46
CA GLY A 85 14.88 19.73 -10.81
C GLY A 85 14.84 18.66 -11.90
N TYR A 86 14.85 17.38 -11.53
CA TYR A 86 14.62 16.29 -12.47
C TYR A 86 13.18 16.33 -12.98
N ASP A 87 13.02 16.09 -14.28
CA ASP A 87 11.74 16.03 -14.97
C ASP A 87 11.23 14.59 -15.00
N TYR A 88 10.19 14.32 -14.21
CA TYR A 88 9.67 12.98 -13.99
C TYR A 88 8.69 12.58 -15.09
N PHE A 89 8.51 11.28 -15.26
CA PHE A 89 7.56 10.65 -16.16
C PHE A 89 7.85 10.88 -17.64
N GLU A 90 9.09 11.25 -17.98
CA GLU A 90 9.51 11.48 -19.36
C GLU A 90 9.61 10.19 -20.18
N ASN A 91 9.42 10.34 -21.49
CA ASN A 91 9.32 9.25 -22.45
C ASN A 91 10.52 8.29 -22.35
N GLY A 92 10.25 7.00 -22.12
CA GLY A 92 11.27 5.96 -22.01
C GLY A 92 12.09 5.97 -20.71
N ASN A 93 11.84 6.86 -19.75
CA ASN A 93 12.58 6.88 -18.50
C ASN A 93 12.06 5.85 -17.49
N VAL A 94 12.95 5.44 -16.59
CA VAL A 94 12.60 4.74 -15.36
C VAL A 94 12.79 5.70 -14.20
N ASP A 95 11.70 6.02 -13.51
CA ASP A 95 11.72 6.93 -12.37
C ASP A 95 11.54 6.17 -11.06
N ILE A 96 12.28 6.61 -10.05
CA ILE A 96 12.34 5.93 -8.75
C ILE A 96 11.67 6.80 -7.69
N PHE A 97 10.73 6.20 -6.96
CA PHE A 97 10.06 6.84 -5.82
C PHE A 97 10.21 5.94 -4.61
N SER A 98 10.63 6.48 -3.46
CA SER A 98 10.71 5.71 -2.23
C SER A 98 10.25 6.51 -1.01
N GLY A 99 9.39 5.90 -0.20
CA GLY A 99 8.86 6.50 1.01
C GLY A 99 8.68 5.48 2.14
N LYS A 100 8.65 5.99 3.38
CA LYS A 100 8.31 5.20 4.57
C LYS A 100 6.82 5.32 4.84
N GLU A 101 6.18 4.19 5.08
CA GLU A 101 4.77 4.12 5.45
C GLU A 101 4.56 2.96 6.43
N ARG A 102 3.37 2.89 7.03
CA ARG A 102 2.97 1.72 7.83
C ARG A 102 3.18 0.42 7.03
N CYS A 103 3.62 -0.64 7.69
CA CYS A 103 3.70 -1.94 7.03
C CYS A 103 2.29 -2.50 6.75
N LEU A 104 2.04 -2.91 5.51
CA LEU A 104 0.90 -3.76 5.19
C LEU A 104 1.13 -5.16 5.79
N PRO A 105 0.07 -5.85 6.26
CA PRO A 105 0.20 -7.16 6.89
C PRO A 105 0.54 -8.27 5.90
N SER A 106 0.32 -8.06 4.60
CA SER A 106 0.76 -8.96 3.53
C SER A 106 1.51 -8.20 2.43
N PRO A 107 2.29 -8.89 1.58
CA PRO A 107 2.94 -8.27 0.45
C PRO A 107 1.94 -7.54 -0.46
N VAL A 108 2.36 -6.40 -0.99
CA VAL A 108 1.58 -5.65 -1.98
C VAL A 108 1.33 -6.54 -3.19
N CYS A 109 0.07 -6.58 -3.61
CA CYS A 109 -0.35 -7.36 -4.76
C CYS A 109 -1.34 -6.63 -5.67
N SER A 110 -1.73 -5.40 -5.30
CA SER A 110 -2.58 -4.56 -6.12
C SER A 110 -1.98 -3.16 -6.23
N LEU A 111 -2.08 -2.58 -7.42
CA LEU A 111 -1.61 -1.26 -7.78
C LEU A 111 -2.72 -0.53 -8.56
N SER A 112 -2.96 0.73 -8.22
CA SER A 112 -3.70 1.69 -9.03
C SER A 112 -2.80 2.90 -9.27
N LEU A 113 -2.65 3.29 -10.53
CA LEU A 113 -2.05 4.58 -10.91
C LEU A 113 -3.13 5.46 -11.47
N THR A 114 -3.14 6.74 -11.09
CA THR A 114 -4.11 7.72 -11.60
C THR A 114 -3.40 9.02 -11.94
N SER A 115 -3.60 9.48 -13.18
CA SER A 115 -3.20 10.81 -13.63
C SER A 115 -4.31 11.81 -13.32
N ASP A 116 -3.94 13.02 -12.89
CA ASP A 116 -4.88 14.13 -12.73
C ASP A 116 -5.18 14.88 -14.05
N ASN A 117 -4.55 14.48 -15.16
CA ASN A 117 -4.71 15.05 -16.50
C ASN A 117 -4.38 16.56 -16.58
N SER A 118 -3.50 17.05 -15.70
CA SER A 118 -3.01 18.43 -15.70
C SER A 118 -1.68 18.58 -16.46
N GLY A 119 -1.15 19.81 -16.52
CA GLY A 119 0.16 20.09 -17.12
C GLY A 119 0.18 20.09 -18.65
N HIS A 120 1.38 20.18 -19.24
CA HIS A 120 1.54 19.95 -20.67
C HIS A 120 1.60 18.44 -20.94
N LYS A 121 1.06 18.01 -22.09
CA LYS A 121 0.97 16.59 -22.48
C LYS A 121 0.35 15.71 -21.36
N PRO A 122 -0.95 15.88 -21.08
CA PRO A 122 -1.59 15.20 -19.95
C PRO A 122 -1.79 13.69 -20.18
N ALA A 123 -1.67 13.24 -21.44
CA ALA A 123 -1.65 11.83 -21.78
C ALA A 123 -0.34 11.20 -21.32
N TRP A 124 -0.44 10.03 -20.70
CA TRP A 124 0.72 9.32 -20.19
C TRP A 124 0.66 7.83 -20.53
N TYR A 125 1.74 7.25 -21.03
CA TYR A 125 1.80 5.81 -21.28
C TYR A 125 2.76 5.12 -20.30
N VAL A 126 2.18 4.27 -19.46
CA VAL A 126 2.94 3.49 -18.48
C VAL A 126 3.19 2.09 -19.06
N GLU A 127 4.45 1.68 -19.08
CA GLU A 127 4.83 0.35 -19.53
C GLU A 127 4.73 -0.65 -18.38
N TYR A 128 5.46 -0.42 -17.29
CA TYR A 128 5.41 -1.27 -16.11
C TYR A 128 5.76 -0.52 -14.82
N VAL A 129 5.45 -1.16 -13.70
CA VAL A 129 5.93 -0.77 -12.37
C VAL A 129 6.56 -1.97 -11.70
N GLU A 130 7.83 -1.86 -11.34
CA GLU A 130 8.47 -2.74 -10.39
C GLU A 130 8.34 -2.14 -8.99
N PHE A 131 8.08 -3.00 -8.02
CA PHE A 131 7.76 -2.57 -6.68
C PHE A 131 8.49 -3.42 -5.66
N THR A 132 9.10 -2.77 -4.68
CA THR A 132 9.75 -3.46 -3.56
C THR A 132 9.26 -2.95 -2.22
N THR A 133 9.07 -3.85 -1.27
CA THR A 133 8.87 -3.52 0.14
C THR A 133 10.06 -4.01 0.95
N SER A 134 10.66 -3.14 1.73
CA SER A 134 11.76 -3.46 2.63
C SER A 134 11.37 -3.20 4.09
N LYS A 135 11.74 -4.11 4.99
CA LYS A 135 11.53 -3.98 6.43
C LYS A 135 12.82 -4.34 7.18
N VAL A 136 13.13 -3.61 8.24
CA VAL A 136 14.31 -3.86 9.06
C VAL A 136 14.26 -5.28 9.64
N ARG A 137 15.33 -6.06 9.43
CA ARG A 137 15.48 -7.46 9.89
C ARG A 137 14.41 -8.42 9.32
N ALA A 138 13.87 -8.13 8.15
CA ALA A 138 13.02 -9.04 7.40
C ALA A 138 13.40 -9.04 5.92
N ASP A 139 13.02 -10.11 5.21
CA ASP A 139 13.26 -10.21 3.77
C ASP A 139 12.43 -9.17 3.02
N SER A 140 13.02 -8.62 1.96
CA SER A 140 12.31 -7.71 1.08
C SER A 140 11.41 -8.48 0.13
N THR A 141 10.25 -7.93 -0.18
CA THR A 141 9.32 -8.49 -1.16
C THR A 141 9.37 -7.70 -2.45
N TYR A 142 9.05 -8.38 -3.55
CA TYR A 142 9.08 -7.82 -4.90
C TYR A 142 7.76 -8.12 -5.61
N GLN A 143 7.29 -7.17 -6.42
CA GLN A 143 6.13 -7.34 -7.29
C GLN A 143 6.38 -6.64 -8.64
N TYR A 144 5.94 -7.28 -9.72
CA TYR A 144 5.96 -6.70 -11.08
C TYR A 144 4.54 -6.48 -11.57
N PHE A 145 4.23 -5.26 -11.99
CA PHE A 145 2.94 -4.90 -12.59
C PHE A 145 3.15 -4.52 -14.04
N ASN A 146 2.76 -5.39 -14.96
CA ASN A 146 2.67 -5.02 -16.38
C ASN A 146 1.47 -4.08 -16.58
N VAL A 147 1.73 -2.82 -16.93
CA VAL A 147 0.68 -1.82 -17.15
C VAL A 147 0.36 -1.74 -18.64
N SER A 148 1.31 -1.34 -19.48
CA SER A 148 1.13 -1.20 -20.94
C SER A 148 -0.16 -0.47 -21.34
N GLN A 149 -0.43 0.69 -20.72
CA GLN A 149 -1.70 1.40 -20.85
C GLN A 149 -1.50 2.92 -20.90
N TRP A 150 -2.27 3.59 -21.76
CA TRP A 150 -2.44 5.04 -21.69
C TRP A 150 -3.34 5.40 -20.51
N LEU A 151 -2.89 6.35 -19.70
CA LEU A 151 -3.68 7.11 -18.73
C LEU A 151 -3.97 8.45 -19.38
N SER A 152 -5.09 8.52 -20.10
CA SER A 152 -5.41 9.66 -20.97
C SER A 152 -6.90 9.72 -21.28
N THR A 153 -7.41 10.91 -21.58
CA THR A 153 -8.73 11.11 -22.21
C THR A 153 -8.72 10.99 -23.73
N ASP A 154 -7.55 11.02 -24.36
CA ASP A 154 -7.38 11.16 -25.81
C ASP A 154 -6.96 9.86 -26.49
N PHE A 155 -6.39 8.93 -25.72
CA PHE A 155 -5.94 7.62 -26.19
C PHE A 155 -6.70 6.49 -25.51
N PRO A 156 -7.06 5.39 -26.23
CA PRO A 156 -7.63 4.20 -25.61
C PRO A 156 -6.75 3.67 -24.46
N PRO A 157 -7.35 3.30 -23.32
CA PRO A 157 -8.78 3.06 -23.08
C PRO A 157 -9.60 4.29 -22.64
N TYR A 158 -9.14 5.52 -22.87
CA TYR A 158 -9.81 6.77 -22.47
C TYR A 158 -10.08 6.84 -20.96
N ASN A 159 -9.13 6.34 -20.19
CA ASN A 159 -9.21 6.23 -18.74
C ASN A 159 -7.93 6.81 -18.16
N LEU A 160 -8.07 7.68 -17.14
CA LEU A 160 -6.94 8.28 -16.43
C LEU A 160 -6.36 7.35 -15.36
N THR A 161 -6.95 6.17 -15.19
CA THR A 161 -6.57 5.21 -14.16
C THR A 161 -6.20 3.85 -14.77
N ALA A 162 -5.11 3.27 -14.27
CA ALA A 162 -4.74 1.87 -14.54
C ALA A 162 -4.70 1.09 -13.23
N VAL A 163 -5.42 -0.04 -13.18
CA VAL A 163 -5.45 -0.93 -12.00
C VAL A 163 -4.90 -2.30 -12.37
N ARG A 164 -3.99 -2.84 -11.55
CA ARG A 164 -3.44 -4.19 -11.68
C ARG A 164 -3.60 -4.93 -10.37
N LYS A 165 -4.19 -6.13 -10.40
CA LYS A 165 -4.45 -6.98 -9.23
C LYS A 165 -3.81 -8.34 -9.46
N ASN A 166 -2.68 -8.57 -8.80
CA ASN A 166 -1.93 -9.82 -8.79
C ASN A 166 -2.11 -10.58 -7.46
N CYS A 167 -3.16 -10.24 -6.69
CA CYS A 167 -3.41 -10.86 -5.39
C CYS A 167 -3.74 -12.35 -5.55
N PRO A 168 -3.16 -13.22 -4.71
CA PRO A 168 -3.48 -14.64 -4.75
C PRO A 168 -4.95 -14.84 -4.42
N VAL A 169 -5.67 -15.51 -5.32
CA VAL A 169 -7.09 -15.85 -5.12
C VAL A 169 -7.18 -17.03 -4.16
N SER A 170 -7.96 -16.89 -3.09
CA SER A 170 -8.36 -18.03 -2.25
C SER A 170 -9.30 -18.94 -3.04
N LEU A 171 -8.93 -20.22 -3.21
CA LEU A 171 -9.73 -21.23 -3.93
C LEU A 171 -11.14 -21.48 -3.33
N SER A 172 -11.49 -20.87 -2.20
CA SER A 172 -12.80 -21.00 -1.55
C SER A 172 -13.90 -20.08 -2.11
N GLU A 173 -13.58 -19.10 -2.97
CA GLU A 173 -14.58 -18.16 -3.51
C GLU A 173 -15.11 -18.55 -4.90
N GLY A 174 -14.68 -19.68 -5.46
CA GLY A 174 -15.01 -20.09 -6.84
C GLY A 174 -15.93 -21.30 -7.00
N VAL A 175 -16.36 -21.98 -5.93
CA VAL A 175 -17.21 -23.18 -6.04
C VAL A 175 -18.65 -22.82 -5.71
N GLY A 176 -19.37 -22.29 -6.71
CA GLY A 176 -20.83 -22.42 -6.74
C GLY A 176 -21.21 -23.90 -6.91
N PRO A 177 -22.36 -24.36 -6.39
CA PRO A 177 -22.77 -25.75 -6.52
C PRO A 177 -22.89 -26.13 -8.00
N VAL A 178 -22.11 -27.13 -8.41
CA VAL A 178 -22.23 -27.77 -9.72
C VAL A 178 -23.61 -28.41 -9.76
N GLY A 179 -24.52 -27.79 -10.51
CA GLY A 179 -25.78 -28.40 -10.90
C GLY A 179 -25.47 -29.64 -11.73
N SER A 180 -25.82 -30.80 -11.20
CA SER A 180 -25.76 -32.09 -11.87
C SER A 180 -26.50 -32.07 -13.20
N ASP A 181 -25.77 -32.39 -14.28
CA ASP A 181 -26.30 -32.65 -15.62
C ASP A 181 -27.43 -33.69 -15.59
N GLN A 182 -28.56 -33.36 -16.21
CA GLN A 182 -29.47 -34.33 -16.82
C GLN A 182 -29.31 -34.18 -18.34
N ILE A 183 -28.35 -34.91 -18.92
CA ILE A 183 -28.33 -35.17 -20.35
C ILE A 183 -29.29 -36.35 -20.59
N SER A 184 -30.50 -36.04 -21.04
CA SER A 184 -31.42 -37.03 -21.61
C SER A 184 -30.93 -37.41 -23.02
N MET A 185 -30.42 -38.62 -23.16
CA MET A 185 -30.19 -39.26 -24.45
C MET A 185 -31.55 -39.64 -25.05
N ASN A 186 -32.00 -38.94 -26.09
CA ASN A 186 -33.06 -39.44 -26.96
C ASN A 186 -32.41 -40.16 -28.16
N LEU A 187 -32.53 -41.49 -28.15
CA LEU A 187 -32.39 -42.35 -29.32
C LEU A 187 -33.81 -42.76 -29.75
N SER A 188 -34.29 -42.24 -30.88
CA SER A 188 -35.12 -42.94 -31.88
C SER A 188 -35.12 -42.14 -33.18
#